data_AF-A0A0A0YWB5-F1
#
_entry.id   AF-A0A0A0YWB5-F1
#
_cell.length_a   1.000
_cell.length_b   1.000
_cell.length_c   1.000
_cell.angle_alpha   90.00
_cell.angle_beta   90.00
_cell.angle_gamma   90.00
#
_symmetry.space_group_name_H-M   'P 1'
#
loop_
_entity.id
_entity.type
_entity.pdbx_description
1 polymer ?
#
loop_
_entity_poly.entity_id
_entity_poly.type
_entity_poly.pdbx_seq_one_letter_code
_entity_poly.pdbx_strand_id
1 'polypeptide(L)'
;NLNHALEQTQGELVAVFDCDHIPVKSFLLRTIGWMVLNPRISLVQTPQHFYSLDPFQRNLETYGHIPPESNIFYGLVQPGNDFWNATVFCGSGAILRRKALEGIDGFAVETVTEDAHTSLKMQRKGWESAYVRETL
;
A
#
# COMPACT_ATOMS: atom_id res chain seq x y z
N ASN A 1 6.14 -15.87 3.56
CA ASN A 1 5.99 -15.20 4.87
C ASN A 1 4.57 -14.75 5.13
N LEU A 2 4.03 -13.80 4.37
CA LEU A 2 2.69 -13.24 4.63
C LEU A 2 1.58 -14.30 4.61
N ASN A 3 1.54 -15.18 3.60
CA ASN A 3 0.56 -16.26 3.53
C ASN A 3 0.62 -17.21 4.74
N HIS A 4 1.83 -17.57 5.19
CA HIS A 4 1.97 -18.39 6.39
C HIS A 4 1.45 -17.67 7.63
N ALA A 5 1.71 -16.36 7.78
CA ALA A 5 1.16 -15.58 8.88
C ALA A 5 -0.37 -15.47 8.82
N LEU A 6 -0.97 -15.43 7.63
CA LEU A 6 -2.43 -15.45 7.46
C LEU A 6 -3.05 -16.73 8.03
N GLU A 7 -2.39 -17.88 7.90
CA GLU A 7 -2.85 -19.16 8.47
C GLU A 7 -2.84 -19.17 10.01
N GLN A 8 -2.00 -18.34 10.63
CA GLN A 8 -1.82 -18.29 12.09
C GLN A 8 -2.61 -17.16 12.76
N THR A 9 -3.38 -16.36 12.00
CA THR A 9 -4.05 -15.15 12.48
C THR A 9 -5.50 -15.09 12.01
N GLN A 10 -6.35 -14.36 12.74
CA GLN A 10 -7.81 -14.29 12.49
C GLN A 10 -8.35 -12.87 12.23
N GLY A 11 -7.48 -11.85 12.22
CA GLY A 11 -7.92 -10.46 12.08
C GLY A 11 -8.53 -10.16 10.69
N GLU A 12 -9.65 -9.44 10.66
CA GLU A 12 -10.38 -9.11 9.43
C GLU A 12 -9.60 -8.19 8.47
N LEU A 13 -8.71 -7.38 9.03
CA LEU A 13 -7.84 -6.45 8.33
C LEU A 13 -6.38 -6.81 8.58
N VAL A 14 -5.56 -6.67 7.54
CA VAL A 14 -4.14 -7.02 7.53
C VAL A 14 -3.37 -5.75 7.20
N ALA A 15 -2.65 -5.19 8.18
CA ALA A 15 -1.72 -4.10 7.94
C ALA A 15 -0.34 -4.67 7.59
N VAL A 16 0.30 -4.13 6.55
CA VAL A 16 1.60 -4.59 6.07
C VAL A 16 2.61 -3.44 6.11
N PHE A 17 3.75 -3.72 6.75
CA PHE A 17 4.89 -2.83 6.84
C PHE A 17 6.17 -3.62 6.62
N ASP A 18 7.07 -3.07 5.82
CA ASP A 18 8.44 -3.58 5.75
C ASP A 18 9.18 -3.29 7.06
N CYS A 19 10.27 -4.01 7.30
CA CYS A 19 11.03 -3.91 8.55
C CYS A 19 11.71 -2.54 8.75
N ASP A 20 11.86 -1.75 7.70
CA ASP A 20 12.41 -0.39 7.68
C ASP A 20 11.32 0.70 7.64
N HIS A 21 10.04 0.33 7.52
CA HIS A 21 8.92 1.25 7.53
C HIS A 21 8.25 1.32 8.91
N ILE A 22 8.42 2.45 9.60
CA ILE A 22 7.88 2.70 10.94
C ILE A 22 6.57 3.48 10.83
N PRO A 23 5.41 2.90 11.18
CA PRO A 23 4.13 3.60 11.12
C PRO A 23 4.00 4.66 12.20
N VAL A 24 3.24 5.72 11.91
CA VAL A 24 2.83 6.71 12.89
C VAL A 24 1.64 6.21 13.70
N LYS A 25 1.48 6.72 14.93
CA LYS A 25 0.43 6.27 15.86
C LYS A 25 -1.00 6.40 15.30
N SER A 26 -1.22 7.35 14.39
CA SER A 26 -2.52 7.60 13.78
C SER A 26 -2.81 6.75 12.55
N PHE A 27 -1.89 5.89 12.09
CA PHE A 27 -2.04 5.11 10.85
C PHE A 27 -3.41 4.43 10.73
N LEU A 28 -3.79 3.61 11.73
CA LEU A 28 -5.07 2.88 11.72
C LEU A 28 -6.29 3.83 11.79
N LEU A 29 -6.21 4.88 12.61
CA LEU A 29 -7.28 5.86 12.77
C LEU A 29 -7.59 6.60 11.46
N ARG A 30 -6.56 6.85 10.65
CA ARG A 30 -6.69 7.61 9.40
C ARG A 30 -7.05 6.74 8.19
N THR A 31 -6.92 5.43 8.29
CA THR A 31 -7.07 4.49 7.15
C THR A 31 -8.30 3.59 7.26
N ILE A 32 -8.55 2.98 8.43
CA ILE A 32 -9.61 1.96 8.59
C ILE A 32 -11.01 2.53 8.29
N GLY A 33 -11.25 3.81 8.58
CA GLY A 33 -12.55 4.46 8.36
C GLY A 33 -13.07 4.31 6.92
N TRP A 34 -12.18 4.33 5.93
CA TRP A 34 -12.54 4.13 4.52
C TRP A 34 -13.11 2.73 4.26
N MET A 35 -12.52 1.71 4.88
CA MET A 35 -12.93 0.30 4.74
C MET A 35 -14.19 -0.04 5.52
N VAL A 36 -14.50 0.74 6.56
CA VAL A 36 -15.77 0.66 7.30
C VAL A 36 -16.88 1.32 6.51
N LEU A 37 -16.62 2.50 5.93
CA LEU A 37 -17.59 3.24 5.12
C LEU A 37 -17.97 2.47 3.86
N ASN A 38 -16.98 1.88 3.17
CA ASN A 38 -17.20 1.11 1.96
C ASN A 38 -16.68 -0.33 2.12
N PRO A 39 -17.58 -1.32 2.29
CA PRO A 39 -17.20 -2.71 2.46
C PRO A 39 -16.58 -3.34 1.21
N ARG A 40 -16.68 -2.70 0.03
CA ARG A 40 -16.01 -3.15 -1.20
C ARG A 40 -14.55 -2.69 -1.30
N ILE A 41 -14.07 -1.80 -0.45
CA ILE A 41 -12.64 -1.46 -0.43
C ILE A 41 -11.88 -2.64 0.18
N SER A 42 -10.97 -3.23 -0.60
CA SER A 42 -10.06 -4.30 -0.17
C SER A 42 -8.66 -3.80 0.14
N LEU A 43 -8.28 -2.62 -0.34
CA LEU A 43 -6.95 -2.04 -0.20
C LEU A 43 -7.06 -0.55 0.14
N VAL A 44 -6.38 -0.14 1.21
CA VAL A 44 -6.05 1.27 1.47
C VAL A 44 -4.53 1.40 1.46
N GLN A 45 -3.99 2.24 0.57
CA GLN A 45 -2.55 2.48 0.45
C GLN A 45 -2.20 3.91 0.90
N THR A 46 -1.09 4.07 1.60
CA THR A 46 -0.49 5.38 1.94
C THR A 46 0.82 5.60 1.17
N PRO A 47 1.29 6.85 0.98
CA PRO A 47 2.63 7.14 0.50
C PRO A 47 3.73 6.40 1.28
N GLN A 48 4.78 5.98 0.58
CA GLN A 48 6.04 5.61 1.23
C GLN A 48 6.93 6.84 1.36
N HIS A 49 7.40 7.08 2.58
CA HIS A 49 8.28 8.20 2.90
C HIS A 49 9.60 7.67 3.47
N PHE A 50 10.70 8.18 2.93
CA PHE A 50 12.05 7.74 3.29
C PHE A 50 12.78 8.88 4.00
N TYR A 51 13.46 8.53 5.09
CA TYR A 51 14.30 9.48 5.84
C TYR A 51 15.65 9.70 5.15
N SER A 52 16.21 8.64 4.54
CA SER A 52 17.47 8.71 3.82
C SER A 52 17.28 9.21 2.40
N LEU A 53 18.24 10.00 1.92
CA LEU A 53 18.32 10.41 0.53
C LEU A 53 18.62 9.20 -0.35
N ASP A 54 17.98 9.14 -1.51
CA ASP A 54 18.37 8.18 -2.52
C ASP A 54 19.78 8.49 -3.07
N PRO A 55 20.47 7.52 -3.68
CA PRO A 55 21.83 7.71 -4.17
C PRO A 55 21.97 8.85 -5.17
N PHE A 56 20.96 9.14 -6.00
CA PHE A 56 21.04 10.23 -6.96
C PHE A 56 20.92 11.58 -6.27
N GLN A 57 19.98 11.72 -5.35
CA GLN A 57 19.85 12.94 -4.55
C GLN A 57 21.12 13.25 -3.75
N ARG A 58 21.71 12.23 -3.14
CA ARG A 58 22.94 12.37 -2.36
C ARG A 58 24.14 12.68 -3.23
N ASN A 59 24.36 11.90 -4.29
CA ASN A 59 25.60 11.98 -5.08
C ASN A 59 25.60 13.15 -6.07
N LEU A 60 24.42 13.65 -6.46
CA LEU A 60 24.27 14.82 -7.35
C LEU A 60 23.90 16.10 -6.59
N GLU A 61 23.87 16.05 -5.25
CA GLU A 61 23.62 17.21 -4.38
C GLU A 61 22.30 17.96 -4.69
N THR A 62 21.24 17.23 -5.05
CA THR A 62 19.96 17.83 -5.45
C THR A 62 18.95 17.97 -4.31
N TYR A 63 19.30 17.52 -3.11
CA TYR A 63 18.44 17.61 -1.93
C TYR A 63 18.00 19.05 -1.63
N GLY A 64 16.72 19.22 -1.29
CA GLY A 64 16.13 20.54 -1.01
C GLY A 64 15.77 21.37 -2.25
N HIS A 65 16.32 21.01 -3.43
CA HIS A 65 16.02 21.68 -4.70
C HIS A 65 15.10 20.84 -5.59
N ILE A 66 15.28 19.52 -5.59
CA ILE A 66 14.52 18.57 -6.41
C ILE A 66 13.87 17.55 -5.47
N PRO A 67 12.54 17.33 -5.56
CA PRO A 67 11.88 16.31 -4.78
C PRO A 67 12.38 14.91 -5.15
N PRO A 68 12.32 13.94 -4.22
CA PRO A 68 12.73 12.57 -4.52
C PRO A 68 11.87 11.97 -5.64
N GLU A 69 12.43 11.01 -6.38
CA GLU A 69 11.75 10.33 -7.50
C GLU A 69 10.38 9.77 -7.07
N SER A 70 10.33 9.17 -5.88
CA SER A 70 9.12 8.59 -5.29
C SER A 70 7.97 9.59 -5.16
N ASN A 71 8.26 10.89 -5.08
CA ASN A 71 7.24 11.94 -4.97
C ASN A 71 6.40 12.07 -6.25
N ILE A 72 6.92 11.70 -7.43
CA ILE A 72 6.10 11.67 -8.65
C ILE A 72 5.02 10.59 -8.51
N PHE A 73 5.41 9.40 -8.07
CA PHE A 73 4.50 8.26 -7.97
C PHE A 73 3.50 8.44 -6.82
N TYR A 74 3.97 8.66 -5.59
CA TYR A 74 3.10 8.80 -4.42
C TYR A 74 2.42 10.18 -4.33
N GLY A 75 2.99 11.21 -4.96
CA GLY A 75 2.42 12.56 -4.94
C GLY A 75 1.41 12.83 -6.05
N LEU A 76 1.58 12.26 -7.24
CA LEU A 76 0.72 12.57 -8.39
C LEU A 76 0.06 11.33 -8.98
N VAL A 77 0.83 10.27 -9.26
CA VAL A 77 0.33 9.10 -9.99
C VAL A 77 -0.66 8.28 -9.17
N GLN A 78 -0.35 7.93 -7.93
CA GLN A 78 -1.26 7.15 -7.07
C GLN A 78 -2.60 7.86 -6.80
N PRO A 79 -2.63 9.16 -6.46
CA PRO A 79 -3.90 9.91 -6.42
C PRO A 79 -4.67 9.90 -7.75
N GLY A 80 -3.96 9.96 -8.88
CA GLY A 80 -4.58 9.87 -10.21
C GLY A 80 -5.15 8.47 -10.49
N ASN A 81 -4.46 7.41 -10.07
CA ASN A 81 -4.95 6.04 -10.17
C ASN A 81 -6.16 5.81 -9.26
N ASP A 82 -6.17 6.41 -8.08
CA ASP A 82 -7.25 6.31 -7.11
C ASP A 82 -8.59 6.81 -7.68
N PHE A 83 -8.54 7.90 -8.46
CA PHE A 83 -9.71 8.41 -9.18
C PHE A 83 -10.36 7.34 -10.10
N TRP A 84 -9.56 6.42 -10.63
CA TRP A 84 -10.02 5.33 -11.50
C TRP A 84 -10.15 3.98 -10.79
N ASN A 85 -10.16 3.97 -9.44
CA ASN A 85 -10.18 2.74 -8.65
C ASN A 85 -9.02 1.78 -9.01
N ALA A 86 -7.85 2.34 -9.26
CA ALA A 86 -6.66 1.64 -9.74
C ALA A 86 -5.45 1.81 -8.80
N THR A 87 -5.70 2.14 -7.53
CA THR A 87 -4.64 2.26 -6.52
C THR A 87 -3.93 0.92 -6.37
N VAL A 88 -2.60 0.95 -6.48
CA VAL A 88 -1.75 -0.25 -6.47
C VAL A 88 -1.19 -0.48 -5.08
N PHE A 89 -1.14 -1.74 -4.63
CA PHE A 89 -0.46 -2.12 -3.40
C PHE A 89 1.06 -2.13 -3.61
N CYS A 90 1.79 -1.40 -2.75
CA CYS A 90 3.23 -1.17 -2.88
C CYS A 90 4.07 -1.91 -1.82
N GLY A 91 3.56 -3.00 -1.26
CA GLY A 91 4.30 -3.85 -0.32
C GLY A 91 4.27 -3.39 1.14
N SER A 92 4.19 -2.07 1.38
CA SER A 92 4.19 -1.49 2.73
C SER A 92 3.33 -0.24 2.83
N GLY A 93 2.93 0.13 4.05
CA GLY A 93 2.08 1.29 4.32
C GLY A 93 0.64 1.06 3.85
N ALA A 94 0.13 -0.16 4.01
CA ALA A 94 -1.17 -0.52 3.48
C ALA A 94 -2.01 -1.36 4.45
N ILE A 95 -3.32 -1.27 4.31
CA ILE A 95 -4.29 -2.17 4.94
C ILE A 95 -5.04 -2.94 3.87
N LEU A 96 -5.07 -4.26 4.02
CA LEU A 96 -5.77 -5.18 3.14
C LEU A 96 -6.92 -5.86 3.88
N ARG A 97 -8.02 -6.11 3.17
CA ARG A 97 -9.14 -6.89 3.69
C ARG A 97 -8.83 -8.37 3.55
N ARG A 98 -8.82 -9.12 4.66
CA ARG A 98 -8.56 -10.56 4.67
C ARG A 98 -9.49 -11.32 3.71
N LYS A 99 -10.79 -11.04 3.75
CA LYS A 99 -11.77 -11.68 2.87
C LYS A 99 -11.44 -11.52 1.37
N ALA A 100 -10.85 -10.40 0.99
CA ALA A 100 -10.45 -10.16 -0.39
C ALA A 100 -9.20 -10.99 -0.76
N LEU A 101 -8.22 -11.05 0.15
CA LEU A 101 -7.03 -11.89 0.02
C LEU A 101 -7.40 -13.38 -0.07
N GLU A 102 -8.24 -13.89 0.83
CA GLU A 102 -8.69 -15.28 0.80
C GLU A 102 -9.46 -15.61 -0.49
N GLY A 103 -10.20 -14.64 -1.05
CA GLY A 103 -10.89 -14.80 -2.33
C GLY A 103 -9.99 -14.90 -3.56
N ILE A 104 -8.68 -14.67 -3.40
CA ILE A 104 -7.65 -14.79 -4.44
C ILE A 104 -6.52 -15.76 -4.03
N ASP A 105 -6.79 -16.65 -3.07
CA ASP A 105 -5.84 -17.64 -2.55
C ASP A 105 -4.62 -17.04 -1.82
N GLY A 106 -4.80 -15.84 -1.22
CA GLY A 106 -3.79 -15.14 -0.44
C GLY A 106 -3.00 -14.10 -1.25
N PHE A 107 -1.82 -13.72 -0.73
CA PHE A 107 -0.85 -12.91 -1.47
C PHE A 107 -0.32 -13.71 -2.66
N ALA A 108 -0.16 -13.03 -3.81
CA ALA A 108 0.38 -13.63 -5.03
C ALA A 108 1.80 -14.18 -4.81
N VAL A 109 2.20 -15.19 -5.57
CA VAL A 109 3.53 -15.82 -5.46
C VAL A 109 4.19 -16.05 -6.82
N GLU A 110 3.48 -15.74 -7.89
CA GLU A 110 3.89 -16.04 -9.26
C GLU A 110 4.90 -15.03 -9.84
N THR A 111 5.04 -13.87 -9.20
CA THR A 111 5.86 -12.76 -9.66
C THR A 111 6.69 -12.20 -8.52
N VAL A 112 7.84 -11.59 -8.86
CA VAL A 112 8.71 -10.90 -7.88
C VAL A 112 8.10 -9.62 -7.30
N THR A 113 7.09 -9.05 -7.97
CA THR A 113 6.27 -7.92 -7.50
C THR A 113 4.93 -8.46 -7.04
N GLU A 114 4.94 -9.24 -5.96
CA GLU A 114 3.76 -9.91 -5.43
C GLU A 114 2.70 -8.93 -4.95
N ASP A 115 3.12 -7.77 -4.48
CA ASP A 115 2.28 -6.69 -3.97
C ASP A 115 1.32 -6.15 -5.04
N ALA A 116 1.87 -5.62 -6.13
CA ALA A 116 1.11 -5.09 -7.25
C ALA A 116 0.22 -6.18 -7.86
N HIS A 117 0.76 -7.40 -8.00
CA HIS A 117 0.00 -8.54 -8.52
C HIS A 117 -1.17 -8.92 -7.61
N THR A 118 -1.00 -8.88 -6.28
CA THR A 118 -2.08 -9.12 -5.32
C THR A 118 -3.19 -8.09 -5.47
N SER A 119 -2.84 -6.80 -5.58
CA SER A 119 -3.85 -5.74 -5.79
C SER A 119 -4.63 -5.91 -7.10
N LEU A 120 -3.94 -6.28 -8.19
CA LEU A 120 -4.58 -6.55 -9.48
C LEU A 120 -5.53 -7.74 -9.40
N LYS A 121 -5.14 -8.84 -8.73
CA LYS A 121 -6.01 -10.01 -8.53
C LYS A 121 -7.29 -9.64 -7.76
N MET A 122 -7.18 -8.84 -6.70
CA MET A 122 -8.34 -8.36 -5.95
C MET A 122 -9.25 -7.47 -6.82
N GLN A 123 -8.69 -6.50 -7.55
CA GLN A 123 -9.45 -5.63 -8.45
C GLN A 123 -10.17 -6.43 -9.55
N ARG A 124 -9.53 -7.47 -10.12
CA ARG A 124 -10.15 -8.38 -11.10
C ARG A 124 -11.35 -9.15 -10.55
N LYS A 125 -11.45 -9.32 -9.23
CA LYS A 125 -12.61 -9.91 -8.53
C LYS A 125 -13.69 -8.88 -8.18
N GLY A 126 -13.54 -7.63 -8.59
CA GLY A 126 -14.49 -6.54 -8.36
C GLY A 126 -14.31 -5.80 -7.04
N TRP A 127 -13.19 -6.01 -6.35
CA TRP A 127 -12.86 -5.21 -5.17
C TRP A 127 -12.38 -3.81 -5.56
N GLU A 128 -12.64 -2.85 -4.68
CA GLU A 128 -12.23 -1.46 -4.81
C GLU A 128 -10.97 -1.17 -3.98
N SER A 129 -10.29 -0.08 -4.32
CA SER A 129 -9.06 0.39 -3.68
C SER A 129 -9.18 1.87 -3.35
N ALA A 130 -8.40 2.31 -2.35
CA ALA A 130 -8.36 3.71 -1.93
C ALA A 130 -6.91 4.15 -1.64
N TYR A 131 -6.61 5.42 -1.92
CA TYR A 131 -5.32 6.03 -1.63
C TYR A 131 -5.47 7.20 -0.65
N VAL A 132 -4.83 7.10 0.51
CA VAL A 132 -4.78 8.21 1.48
C VAL A 132 -3.44 8.91 1.31
N ARG A 133 -3.46 10.09 0.66
CA ARG A 133 -2.25 10.87 0.35
C ARG A 133 -1.69 11.59 1.59
N GLU A 134 -1.25 10.81 2.56
CA GLU A 134 -0.63 11.30 3.79
C GLU A 134 0.45 10.34 4.28
N THR A 135 1.57 10.88 4.74
CA THR A 135 2.62 10.09 5.36
C THR A 135 2.16 9.62 6.73
N LEU A 136 1.94 8.31 6.87
CA LEU A 136 1.36 7.64 8.04
C LEU A 136 2.15 6.39 8.42
#